data_AF-A0A0G0A997-F1
#
_entry.id   AF-A0A0G0A997-F1
#
_cell.length_a   1.000
_cell.length_b   1.000
_cell.length_c   1.000
_cell.angle_alpha   90.00
_cell.angle_beta   90.00
_cell.angle_gamma   90.00
#
_symmetry.space_group_name_H-M   'P 1'
#
loop_
_entity.id
_entity.type
_entity.pdbx_description
1 polymer ?
#
loop_
_entity_poly.entity_id
_entity_poly.type
_entity_poly.pdbx_seq_one_letter_code
_entity_poly.pdbx_strand_id
1 'polypeptide(L)'
;MSFSVPALLGRMALPRKRAMPLVPQLFSNLRERDSLTTKAKLCLRFYPVVCTSQYQKTLSSRQMDIINQRASKLCRSVQSMKGQEFSEFSWEVSAWQYVFGLIREDEWLKMDKKAYKFVEEDSDGKKIVKTRTPDATFGLATYDPKTLHLNRQSMATSYQSDYINKELDERLSQDRLKSMTNNLNCSLVVDGSWGNANIVFPFAVYEAKKREADYRNAKQQIQHACQIYLSMLDDLARRPDNVAKYQSANSSHCQMFAFVSYGSQWAIYVAWSSSKTCNIELLWTGDVASFTNALNLLCIVDQIHDYAAKYHRPYVLDHLTPWLAWSDKHRDDLTPLEGVKLNHRSWRCFESDMSLVRKNKLQQAREQKLKLHALAGASGSKKSRERKVTPDTSLKNRVIKKVQRQDEQKSEEEEKAE
;
A
#
# COMPACT_ATOMS: atom_id res chain seq x y z
N MET A 1 -32.68 -24.17 8.30
CA MET A 1 -31.65 -25.24 8.23
C MET A 1 -30.40 -24.74 8.95
N SER A 2 -30.13 -25.20 10.17
CA SER A 2 -28.93 -24.86 10.94
C SER A 2 -27.78 -25.75 10.51
N PHE A 3 -26.79 -25.19 9.80
CA PHE A 3 -25.55 -25.90 9.52
C PHE A 3 -24.70 -25.97 10.79
N SER A 4 -24.02 -27.09 11.01
CA SER A 4 -22.99 -27.20 12.05
C SER A 4 -21.83 -26.24 11.75
N VAL A 5 -21.20 -25.67 12.79
CA VAL A 5 -20.07 -24.74 12.66
C VAL A 5 -18.94 -25.27 11.74
N PRO A 6 -18.56 -26.57 11.78
CA PRO A 6 -17.55 -27.12 10.87
C PRO A 6 -17.98 -27.10 9.40
N ALA A 7 -19.26 -27.37 9.10
CA ALA A 7 -19.79 -27.33 7.73
C ALA A 7 -19.85 -25.90 7.17
N LEU A 8 -20.08 -24.91 8.04
CA LEU A 8 -20.05 -23.50 7.69
C LEU A 8 -18.62 -23.06 7.34
N LEU A 9 -17.63 -23.43 8.16
CA LEU A 9 -16.21 -23.13 7.92
C LEU A 9 -15.68 -23.78 6.63
N GLY A 10 -16.06 -25.03 6.35
CA GLY A 10 -15.65 -25.73 5.13
C GLY A 10 -16.11 -25.07 3.83
N ARG A 11 -17.32 -24.48 3.80
CA ARG A 11 -17.80 -23.71 2.63
C ARG A 11 -17.15 -22.33 2.50
N MET A 12 -16.67 -21.78 3.61
CA MET A 12 -16.01 -20.46 3.63
C MET A 12 -14.54 -20.53 3.21
N ALA A 13 -13.91 -21.68 3.39
CA ALA A 13 -12.51 -21.94 3.06
C ALA A 13 -12.26 -22.34 1.59
N LEU A 14 -13.23 -22.16 0.69
CA LEU A 14 -13.02 -22.48 -0.72
C LEU A 14 -12.28 -21.35 -1.44
N PRO A 15 -11.11 -21.62 -2.05
CA PRO A 15 -10.40 -20.63 -2.83
C PRO A 15 -11.26 -20.13 -4.00
N ARG A 16 -11.26 -18.82 -4.24
CA ARG A 16 -11.79 -18.25 -5.50
C ARG A 16 -11.06 -18.83 -6.73
N LYS A 17 -11.73 -18.91 -7.88
CA LYS A 17 -11.12 -19.43 -9.11
C LYS A 17 -9.99 -18.52 -9.59
N ARG A 18 -8.81 -19.09 -9.83
CA ARG A 18 -7.61 -18.40 -10.32
C ARG A 18 -6.92 -19.29 -11.36
N ALA A 19 -6.19 -18.66 -12.27
CA ALA A 19 -5.32 -19.31 -13.24
C ALA A 19 -3.94 -18.66 -13.19
N MET A 20 -2.92 -19.43 -13.54
CA MET A 20 -1.56 -18.92 -13.77
C MET A 20 -1.44 -18.34 -15.19
N PRO A 21 -0.57 -17.34 -15.41
CA PRO A 21 0.07 -16.51 -14.39
C PRO A 21 -0.97 -15.65 -13.65
N LEU A 22 -0.75 -15.41 -12.36
CA LEU A 22 -1.56 -14.52 -11.56
C LEU A 22 -1.49 -13.09 -12.12
N VAL A 23 -2.62 -12.39 -12.02
CA VAL A 23 -2.73 -10.94 -12.24
C VAL A 23 -3.57 -10.38 -11.09
N PRO A 24 -3.37 -9.12 -10.64
CA PRO A 24 -4.22 -8.52 -9.64
C PRO A 24 -5.67 -8.52 -10.13
N GLN A 25 -6.50 -9.36 -9.52
CA GLN A 25 -7.91 -9.47 -9.83
C GLN A 25 -8.70 -9.30 -8.55
N LEU A 26 -9.58 -8.29 -8.52
CA LEU A 26 -10.45 -8.00 -7.39
C LEU A 26 -11.36 -9.20 -7.06
N PHE A 27 -11.87 -9.22 -5.83
CA PHE A 27 -13.01 -10.05 -5.48
C PHE A 27 -14.24 -9.63 -6.31
N SER A 28 -14.99 -10.61 -6.81
CA SER A 28 -16.17 -10.35 -7.65
C SER A 28 -17.29 -9.63 -6.90
N ASN A 29 -17.35 -9.83 -5.58
CA ASN A 29 -18.34 -9.20 -4.72
C ASN A 29 -17.65 -8.36 -3.65
N LEU A 30 -18.21 -7.20 -3.38
CA LEU A 30 -17.90 -6.38 -2.21
C LEU A 30 -19.14 -6.37 -1.32
N ARG A 31 -18.95 -6.61 -0.03
CA ARG A 31 -20.01 -6.50 0.97
C ARG A 31 -19.52 -5.60 2.09
N GLU A 32 -20.29 -4.57 2.37
CA GLU A 32 -19.99 -3.65 3.44
C GLU A 32 -21.04 -3.73 4.54
N ARG A 33 -20.62 -3.55 5.80
CA ARG A 33 -21.52 -3.49 6.96
C ARG A 33 -21.03 -2.47 7.97
N ASP A 34 -21.96 -1.76 8.58
CA ASP A 34 -21.69 -0.77 9.62
C ASP A 34 -21.47 -1.37 11.01
N SER A 35 -21.34 -2.70 11.12
CA SER A 35 -21.01 -3.38 12.37
C SER A 35 -20.41 -4.77 12.14
N LEU A 36 -19.63 -5.22 13.12
CA LEU A 36 -19.00 -6.54 13.12
C LEU A 36 -20.02 -7.67 13.34
N THR A 37 -20.02 -8.63 12.42
CA THR A 37 -20.95 -9.75 12.40
C THR A 37 -20.41 -10.96 13.13
N THR A 38 -21.31 -11.85 13.59
CA THR A 38 -20.92 -13.17 14.13
C THR A 38 -20.12 -13.98 13.12
N LYS A 39 -20.45 -13.83 11.83
CA LYS A 39 -19.72 -14.51 10.75
C LYS A 39 -18.27 -14.00 10.64
N ALA A 40 -18.05 -12.70 10.76
CA ALA A 40 -16.69 -12.15 10.77
C ALA A 40 -15.89 -12.69 11.96
N LYS A 41 -16.47 -12.77 13.16
CA LYS A 41 -15.80 -13.33 14.34
C LYS A 41 -15.31 -14.78 14.16
N LEU A 42 -15.96 -15.56 13.29
CA LEU A 42 -15.55 -16.93 12.97
C LEU A 42 -14.44 -17.02 11.92
N CYS A 43 -14.16 -15.93 11.19
CA CYS A 43 -13.27 -15.95 10.02
C CYS A 43 -12.04 -15.07 10.18
N LEU A 44 -12.11 -14.10 11.08
CA LEU A 44 -10.97 -13.30 11.48
C LEU A 44 -10.06 -14.15 12.37
N ARG A 45 -8.75 -14.07 12.11
CA ARG A 45 -7.72 -14.58 13.03
C ARG A 45 -7.63 -13.73 14.29
N PHE A 46 -7.96 -12.46 14.16
CA PHE A 46 -7.83 -11.46 15.20
C PHE A 46 -8.88 -10.38 15.02
N TYR A 47 -9.52 -10.01 16.12
CA TYR A 47 -10.36 -8.81 16.20
C TYR A 47 -9.96 -8.05 17.47
N PRO A 48 -9.73 -6.72 17.39
CA PRO A 48 -9.34 -5.94 18.55
C PRO A 48 -10.48 -5.89 19.57
N VAL A 49 -10.12 -5.81 20.85
CA VAL A 49 -11.06 -5.55 21.93
C VAL A 49 -11.48 -4.08 21.84
N VAL A 50 -12.63 -3.84 21.20
CA VAL A 50 -13.16 -2.48 20.98
C VAL A 50 -13.62 -1.83 22.29
N CYS A 51 -14.05 -2.64 23.27
CA CYS A 51 -14.28 -2.15 24.63
C CYS A 51 -12.92 -1.96 25.33
N THR A 52 -12.29 -0.82 25.05
CA THR A 52 -10.90 -0.54 25.42
C THR A 52 -10.64 -0.56 26.92
N SER A 53 -11.66 -0.35 27.76
CA SER A 53 -11.55 -0.54 29.22
C SER A 53 -11.20 -1.97 29.61
N GLN A 54 -11.57 -2.98 28.81
CA GLN A 54 -11.16 -4.37 29.00
C GLN A 54 -9.71 -4.58 28.60
N TYR A 55 -9.28 -4.01 27.46
CA TYR A 55 -7.88 -4.08 27.03
C TYR A 55 -6.95 -3.35 28.01
N GLN A 56 -7.34 -2.20 28.52
CA GLN A 56 -6.56 -1.44 29.50
C GLN A 56 -6.27 -2.26 30.77
N LYS A 57 -7.17 -3.17 31.18
CA LYS A 57 -6.93 -4.07 32.33
C LYS A 57 -5.80 -5.08 32.09
N THR A 58 -5.43 -5.33 30.83
CA THR A 58 -4.32 -6.23 30.49
C THR A 58 -2.98 -5.50 30.40
N LEU A 59 -2.97 -4.17 30.52
CA LEU A 59 -1.77 -3.35 30.43
C LEU A 59 -1.15 -3.17 31.81
N SER A 60 0.18 -3.20 31.86
CA SER A 60 0.93 -2.78 33.06
C SER A 60 0.75 -1.28 33.32
N SER A 61 1.01 -0.83 34.55
CA SER A 61 0.97 0.60 34.90
C SER A 61 1.82 1.46 33.97
N ARG A 62 3.04 1.00 33.64
CA ARG A 62 3.92 1.70 32.69
C ARG A 62 3.31 1.81 31.29
N GLN A 63 2.71 0.74 30.78
CA GLN A 63 2.05 0.76 29.46
C GLN A 63 0.83 1.69 29.46
N MET A 64 0.06 1.71 30.56
CA MET A 64 -1.05 2.63 30.76
C MET A 64 -0.59 4.09 30.76
N ASP A 65 0.52 4.41 31.44
CA ASP A 65 1.06 5.77 31.44
C ASP A 65 1.51 6.20 30.04
N ILE A 66 2.20 5.32 29.31
CA ILE A 66 2.66 5.59 27.95
C ILE A 66 1.48 5.87 27.01
N ILE A 67 0.44 5.02 27.03
CA ILE A 67 -0.70 5.19 26.13
C ILE A 67 -1.54 6.41 26.51
N ASN A 68 -1.68 6.72 27.80
CA ASN A 68 -2.33 7.94 28.27
C ASN A 68 -1.58 9.20 27.79
N GLN A 69 -0.26 9.22 27.91
CA GLN A 69 0.55 10.33 27.40
C GLN A 69 0.41 10.51 25.88
N ARG A 70 0.42 9.40 25.12
CA ARG A 70 0.18 9.42 23.67
C ARG A 70 -1.22 9.96 23.34
N ALA A 71 -2.25 9.51 24.05
CA ALA A 71 -3.62 9.98 23.88
C ALA A 71 -3.75 11.48 24.18
N SER A 72 -3.13 11.97 25.25
CA SER A 72 -3.10 13.41 25.58
C SER A 72 -2.37 14.24 24.52
N LYS A 73 -1.29 13.72 23.92
CA LYS A 73 -0.57 14.39 22.83
C LYS A 73 -1.42 14.46 21.56
N LEU A 74 -2.03 13.33 21.15
CA LEU A 74 -2.93 13.26 20.00
C LEU A 74 -4.11 14.22 20.16
N CYS A 75 -4.81 14.15 21.30
CA CYS A 75 -5.98 14.97 21.60
C CYS A 75 -5.65 16.47 21.52
N ARG A 76 -4.55 16.91 22.16
CA ARG A 76 -4.13 18.32 22.12
C ARG A 76 -3.75 18.78 20.71
N SER A 77 -2.99 17.95 19.98
CA SER A 77 -2.61 18.27 18.60
C SER A 77 -3.84 18.44 17.71
N VAL A 78 -4.80 17.52 17.80
CA VAL A 78 -6.03 17.55 17.00
C VAL A 78 -6.93 18.73 17.38
N GLN A 79 -7.05 19.06 18.67
CA GLN A 79 -7.81 20.24 19.12
C GLN A 79 -7.20 21.54 18.57
N SER A 80 -5.87 21.69 18.64
CA SER A 80 -5.17 22.83 18.03
C SER A 80 -5.41 22.89 16.52
N MET A 81 -5.43 21.74 15.85
CA MET A 81 -5.66 21.67 14.42
C MET A 81 -7.09 21.94 14.00
N LYS A 82 -8.09 21.60 14.83
CA LYS A 82 -9.49 21.97 14.56
C LYS A 82 -9.72 23.48 14.57
N GLY A 83 -9.04 24.20 15.46
CA GLY A 83 -9.17 25.64 15.57
C GLY A 83 -8.52 26.44 14.44
N GLN A 84 -7.80 25.78 13.52
CA GLN A 84 -7.01 26.41 12.47
C GLN A 84 -7.28 25.71 11.12
N GLU A 85 -7.20 26.42 9.99
CA GLU A 85 -7.53 25.85 8.68
C GLU A 85 -6.42 24.94 8.08
N PHE A 86 -5.93 23.97 8.85
CA PHE A 86 -4.86 23.07 8.42
C PHE A 86 -5.15 22.34 7.09
N SER A 87 -4.09 22.02 6.35
CA SER A 87 -4.16 21.26 5.10
C SER A 87 -4.43 19.77 5.36
N GLU A 88 -4.92 19.04 4.34
CA GLU A 88 -5.07 17.58 4.40
C GLU A 88 -3.75 16.89 4.75
N PHE A 89 -2.65 17.36 4.18
CA PHE A 89 -1.30 16.86 4.46
C PHE A 89 -0.91 17.00 5.94
N SER A 90 -1.33 18.08 6.60
CA SER A 90 -1.07 18.25 8.04
C SER A 90 -1.81 17.19 8.89
N TRP A 91 -3.04 16.82 8.52
CA TRP A 91 -3.79 15.75 9.17
C TRP A 91 -3.12 14.39 8.98
N GLU A 92 -2.58 14.15 7.79
CA GLU A 92 -1.81 12.96 7.49
C GLU A 92 -0.53 12.87 8.34
N VAL A 93 0.29 13.92 8.36
CA VAL A 93 1.52 13.95 9.17
C VAL A 93 1.23 13.75 10.66
N SER A 94 0.14 14.35 11.16
CA SER A 94 -0.32 14.15 12.54
C SER A 94 -0.70 12.69 12.81
N ALA A 95 -1.44 12.06 11.90
CA ALA A 95 -1.77 10.63 12.00
C ALA A 95 -0.51 9.76 12.03
N TRP A 96 0.44 10.00 11.12
CA TRP A 96 1.70 9.25 11.04
C TRP A 96 2.52 9.36 12.33
N GLN A 97 2.57 10.54 12.93
CA GLN A 97 3.34 10.79 14.14
C GLN A 97 2.66 10.23 15.39
N TYR A 98 1.37 10.52 15.58
CA TYR A 98 0.70 10.32 16.88
C TYR A 98 -0.14 9.05 16.95
N VAL A 99 -0.75 8.62 15.84
CA VAL A 99 -1.57 7.40 15.80
C VAL A 99 -0.68 6.21 15.46
N PHE A 100 0.09 6.32 14.38
CA PHE A 100 0.86 5.21 13.82
C PHE A 100 2.35 5.21 14.21
N GLY A 101 2.77 6.10 15.11
CA GLY A 101 4.19 6.28 15.47
C GLY A 101 4.91 4.98 15.85
N LEU A 102 4.25 4.11 16.61
CA LEU A 102 4.83 2.81 17.00
C LEU A 102 5.08 1.88 15.81
N ILE A 103 4.18 1.85 14.82
CA ILE A 103 4.35 1.03 13.62
C ILE A 103 5.44 1.63 12.72
N ARG A 104 5.55 2.96 12.67
CA ARG A 104 6.57 3.66 11.88
C ARG A 104 7.98 3.38 12.41
N GLU A 105 8.11 3.22 13.72
CA GLU A 105 9.37 2.96 14.42
C GLU A 105 9.68 1.46 14.56
N ASP A 106 8.78 0.59 14.11
CA ASP A 106 9.00 -0.85 14.07
C ASP A 106 9.96 -1.22 12.92
N GLU A 107 10.83 -2.20 13.16
CA GLU A 107 11.84 -2.63 12.19
C GLU A 107 11.36 -3.73 11.25
N TRP A 108 10.38 -4.54 11.69
CA TRP A 108 9.82 -5.65 10.89
C TRP A 108 8.60 -5.23 10.10
N LEU A 109 7.93 -4.17 10.56
CA LEU A 109 6.81 -3.55 9.88
C LEU A 109 7.26 -2.24 9.27
N LYS A 110 6.53 -1.80 8.25
CA LYS A 110 6.81 -0.50 7.63
C LYS A 110 5.52 0.16 7.19
N MET A 111 5.54 1.49 7.25
CA MET A 111 4.46 2.37 6.81
C MET A 111 5.02 3.36 5.79
N ASP A 112 4.36 3.47 4.64
CA ASP A 112 4.73 4.43 3.58
C ASP A 112 3.56 4.62 2.60
N LYS A 113 3.64 5.67 1.76
CA LYS A 113 2.73 5.88 0.62
C LYS A 113 3.05 4.90 -0.50
N LYS A 114 2.56 3.67 -0.38
CA LYS A 114 2.76 2.64 -1.41
C LYS A 114 1.63 2.62 -2.44
N ALA A 115 1.97 2.97 -3.67
CA ALA A 115 1.06 2.78 -4.80
C ALA A 115 0.83 1.30 -5.10
N TYR A 116 -0.41 0.94 -5.42
CA TYR A 116 -0.78 -0.36 -5.94
C TYR A 116 -1.38 -0.26 -7.33
N LYS A 117 -1.18 -1.29 -8.14
CA LYS A 117 -1.70 -1.38 -9.52
C LYS A 117 -2.82 -2.40 -9.60
N PHE A 118 -3.75 -2.18 -10.51
CA PHE A 118 -4.90 -3.06 -10.73
C PHE A 118 -5.38 -3.00 -12.18
N VAL A 119 -6.05 -4.07 -12.60
CA VAL A 119 -6.68 -4.16 -13.92
C VAL A 119 -8.14 -3.74 -13.81
N GLU A 120 -8.57 -2.88 -14.72
CA GLU A 120 -9.96 -2.48 -14.91
C GLU A 120 -10.28 -2.56 -16.40
N GLU A 121 -11.55 -2.77 -16.76
CA GLU A 121 -12.00 -2.66 -18.15
C GLU A 121 -12.41 -1.22 -18.43
N ASP A 122 -11.95 -0.67 -19.55
CA ASP A 122 -12.39 0.64 -20.02
C ASP A 122 -13.78 0.57 -20.69
N SER A 123 -14.26 1.71 -21.17
CA SER A 123 -15.56 1.82 -21.85
C SER A 123 -15.71 0.94 -23.08
N ASP A 124 -14.58 0.53 -23.68
CA ASP A 124 -14.53 -0.27 -24.91
C ASP A 124 -14.33 -1.77 -24.58
N GLY A 125 -14.40 -2.15 -23.30
CA GLY A 125 -14.16 -3.52 -22.82
C GLY A 125 -12.69 -3.93 -22.85
N LYS A 126 -11.76 -2.99 -23.05
CA LYS A 126 -10.33 -3.27 -23.06
C LYS A 126 -9.77 -3.18 -21.64
N LYS A 127 -8.97 -4.19 -21.28
CA LYS A 127 -8.27 -4.23 -19.99
C LYS A 127 -7.16 -3.19 -19.95
N ILE A 128 -7.22 -2.29 -18.98
CA ILE A 128 -6.24 -1.26 -18.70
C ILE A 128 -5.67 -1.40 -17.29
N VAL A 129 -4.39 -1.04 -17.13
CA VAL A 129 -3.73 -0.99 -15.82
C VAL A 129 -3.85 0.42 -15.24
N LYS A 130 -4.47 0.53 -14.08
CA LYS A 130 -4.54 1.77 -13.29
C LYS A 130 -3.71 1.65 -12.02
N THR A 131 -3.37 2.80 -11.45
CA THR A 131 -2.59 2.93 -10.22
C THR A 131 -3.36 3.80 -9.22
N ARG A 132 -3.32 3.43 -7.94
CA ARG A 132 -3.82 4.24 -6.82
C ARG A 132 -2.80 4.23 -5.69
N THR A 133 -2.74 5.32 -4.93
CA THR A 133 -1.80 5.49 -3.81
C THR A 133 -2.60 5.92 -2.58
N PRO A 134 -2.74 5.05 -1.58
CA PRO A 134 -3.29 5.43 -0.28
C PRO A 134 -2.39 6.42 0.45
N ASP A 135 -2.96 7.14 1.41
CA ASP A 135 -2.19 8.02 2.31
C ASP A 135 -1.25 7.27 3.23
N ALA A 136 -1.54 6.02 3.59
CA ALA A 136 -0.51 5.09 4.07
C ALA A 136 -0.88 3.64 3.78
N THR A 137 0.15 2.83 3.55
CA THR A 137 0.05 1.37 3.49
C THR A 137 0.98 0.79 4.54
N PHE A 138 0.50 -0.20 5.28
CA PHE A 138 1.23 -0.87 6.34
C PHE A 138 1.47 -2.32 5.95
N GLY A 139 2.73 -2.75 5.96
CA GLY A 139 3.11 -4.10 5.57
C GLY A 139 4.41 -4.54 6.21
N LEU A 140 4.97 -5.64 5.71
CA LEU A 140 6.26 -6.14 6.16
C LEU A 140 7.39 -5.35 5.50
N ALA A 141 8.42 -5.03 6.29
CA ALA A 141 9.64 -4.43 5.79
C ALA A 141 10.42 -5.45 4.94
N THR A 142 10.94 -5.00 3.80
CA THR A 142 11.95 -5.74 3.03
C THR A 142 13.30 -5.05 3.17
N TYR A 143 14.36 -5.77 2.81
CA TYR A 143 15.71 -5.23 2.83
C TYR A 143 16.46 -5.59 1.55
N ASP A 144 17.38 -4.71 1.17
CA ASP A 144 18.37 -4.98 0.13
C ASP A 144 19.64 -5.53 0.80
N PRO A 145 20.00 -6.81 0.57
CA PRO A 145 21.22 -7.39 1.13
C PRO A 145 22.50 -6.59 0.83
N LYS A 146 22.55 -5.88 -0.29
CA LYS A 146 23.74 -5.12 -0.73
C LYS A 146 23.93 -3.85 0.08
N THR A 147 22.85 -3.17 0.44
CA THR A 147 22.89 -1.98 1.29
C THR A 147 23.07 -2.31 2.77
N LEU A 148 22.79 -3.57 3.15
CA LEU A 148 22.86 -4.03 4.52
C LEU A 148 24.28 -4.03 5.10
N HIS A 149 25.26 -4.45 4.29
CA HIS A 149 26.66 -4.52 4.71
C HIS A 149 27.23 -3.13 5.03
N LEU A 150 26.83 -2.10 4.28
CA LEU A 150 27.24 -0.72 4.49
C LEU A 150 26.64 -0.13 5.77
N ASN A 151 25.35 -0.40 6.03
CA ASN A 151 24.67 0.11 7.21
C ASN A 151 25.13 -0.58 8.51
N ARG A 152 25.45 -1.87 8.50
CA ARG A 152 26.00 -2.57 9.69
C ARG A 152 27.38 -2.05 10.08
N GLN A 153 28.23 -1.67 9.12
CA GLN A 153 29.54 -1.08 9.43
C GLN A 153 29.43 0.35 9.98
N SER A 154 28.48 1.14 9.47
CA SER A 154 28.21 2.50 9.95
C SER A 154 27.51 2.53 11.34
N MET A 155 26.64 1.55 11.62
CA MET A 155 25.93 1.45 12.90
C MET A 155 26.78 0.85 14.03
N ALA A 156 27.91 0.21 13.74
CA ALA A 156 28.82 -0.30 14.77
C ALA A 156 29.57 0.82 15.53
N THR A 157 29.57 2.05 14.99
CA THR A 157 30.23 3.22 15.61
C THR A 157 29.26 4.11 16.40
N SER A 158 27.95 3.81 16.36
CA SER A 158 26.90 4.51 17.12
C SER A 158 26.11 3.51 17.95
N TYR A 159 25.66 3.90 19.15
CA TYR A 159 25.12 3.03 20.20
C TYR A 159 23.74 2.40 19.87
N GLN A 160 23.60 1.64 18.79
CA GLN A 160 22.43 0.79 18.49
C GLN A 160 22.84 -0.68 18.42
N SER A 161 23.23 -1.24 19.57
CA SER A 161 23.60 -2.65 19.75
C SER A 161 22.48 -3.66 19.45
N ASP A 162 21.22 -3.22 19.38
CA ASP A 162 20.07 -4.09 19.11
C ASP A 162 19.91 -4.47 17.62
N TYR A 163 20.55 -3.73 16.71
CA TYR A 163 20.46 -3.98 15.25
C TYR A 163 21.34 -5.16 14.79
N ILE A 164 22.41 -5.45 15.51
CA ILE A 164 23.40 -6.48 15.15
C ILE A 164 22.87 -7.89 15.44
N ASN A 165 22.01 -8.02 16.46
CA ASN A 165 21.52 -9.32 16.95
C ASN A 165 20.18 -9.78 16.35
N LYS A 166 19.50 -8.94 15.55
CA LYS A 166 18.26 -9.34 14.88
C LYS A 166 18.57 -10.02 13.54
N GLU A 167 18.31 -11.31 13.46
CA GLU A 167 18.37 -12.06 12.20
C GLU A 167 17.29 -11.55 11.24
N LEU A 168 17.72 -11.09 10.08
CA LEU A 168 16.82 -10.74 9.00
C LEU A 168 16.29 -12.01 8.35
N ASP A 169 15.02 -11.99 7.97
CA ASP A 169 14.39 -13.14 7.34
C ASP A 169 14.67 -13.12 5.84
N GLU A 170 15.51 -14.04 5.35
CA GLU A 170 15.89 -14.15 3.93
C GLU A 170 14.71 -14.21 2.97
N ARG A 171 13.52 -14.64 3.44
CA ARG A 171 12.31 -14.67 2.63
C ARG A 171 11.81 -13.28 2.24
N LEU A 172 12.21 -12.24 2.97
CA LEU A 172 11.87 -10.83 2.70
C LEU A 172 13.00 -10.04 2.00
N SER A 173 14.01 -10.73 1.48
CA SER A 173 15.05 -10.12 0.64
C SER A 173 14.44 -9.54 -0.65
N GLN A 174 14.72 -8.27 -0.94
CA GLN A 174 14.26 -7.60 -2.16
C GLN A 174 14.74 -8.33 -3.42
N ASP A 175 15.98 -8.82 -3.45
CA ASP A 175 16.52 -9.54 -4.60
C ASP A 175 15.74 -10.83 -4.89
N ARG A 176 15.35 -11.58 -3.85
CA ARG A 176 14.54 -12.80 -4.01
C ARG A 176 13.13 -12.50 -4.48
N LEU A 177 12.47 -11.52 -3.85
CA LEU A 177 11.12 -11.10 -4.23
C LEU A 177 11.07 -10.53 -5.66
N LYS A 178 12.09 -9.76 -6.05
CA LYS A 178 12.27 -9.26 -7.41
C LYS A 178 12.50 -10.39 -8.42
N SER A 179 13.30 -11.40 -8.05
CA SER A 179 13.51 -12.58 -8.89
C SER A 179 12.19 -13.30 -9.16
N MET A 180 11.32 -13.43 -8.15
CA MET A 180 9.98 -13.99 -8.33
C MET A 180 9.14 -13.17 -9.32
N THR A 181 9.24 -11.84 -9.37
CA THR A 181 8.55 -11.02 -10.39
C THR A 181 9.10 -11.22 -11.81
N ASN A 182 10.32 -11.74 -11.93
CA ASN A 182 10.95 -12.01 -13.22
C ASN A 182 10.66 -13.42 -13.75
N ASN A 183 10.26 -14.34 -12.89
CA ASN A 183 10.02 -15.73 -13.24
C ASN A 183 8.66 -15.88 -13.95
N LEU A 184 8.66 -16.39 -15.19
CA LEU A 184 7.41 -16.59 -15.96
C LEU A 184 6.52 -17.71 -15.38
N ASN A 185 7.13 -18.66 -14.67
CA ASN A 185 6.48 -19.80 -14.01
C ASN A 185 6.10 -19.50 -12.55
N CYS A 186 6.58 -18.38 -11.98
CA CYS A 186 6.22 -17.90 -10.64
C CYS A 186 5.62 -16.50 -10.72
N SER A 187 4.33 -16.36 -10.42
CA SER A 187 3.62 -15.09 -10.59
C SER A 187 3.03 -14.54 -9.30
N LEU A 188 3.52 -14.92 -8.12
CA LEU A 188 3.00 -14.35 -6.87
C LEU A 188 3.17 -12.82 -6.81
N VAL A 189 4.37 -12.32 -7.12
CA VAL A 189 4.67 -10.87 -7.14
C VAL A 189 4.56 -10.37 -8.56
N VAL A 190 3.32 -10.09 -8.97
CA VAL A 190 2.96 -9.71 -10.34
C VAL A 190 3.47 -8.33 -10.75
N ASP A 191 3.59 -7.36 -9.84
CA ASP A 191 4.06 -6.01 -10.12
C ASP A 191 5.55 -5.83 -9.76
N GLY A 192 6.39 -5.44 -10.72
CA GLY A 192 7.81 -5.17 -10.49
C GLY A 192 8.09 -4.05 -9.50
N SER A 193 7.12 -3.13 -9.30
CA SER A 193 7.21 -2.11 -8.27
C SER A 193 7.07 -2.68 -6.85
N TRP A 194 6.46 -3.87 -6.71
CA TRP A 194 6.33 -4.59 -5.45
C TRP A 194 7.55 -5.43 -5.12
N GLY A 195 8.19 -6.03 -6.12
CA GLY A 195 9.45 -6.78 -5.92
C GLY A 195 10.62 -5.89 -5.46
N ASN A 196 10.62 -4.60 -5.84
CA ASN A 196 11.56 -3.59 -5.34
C ASN A 196 10.98 -2.73 -4.19
N ALA A 197 9.83 -3.12 -3.61
CA ALA A 197 9.20 -2.31 -2.58
C ALA A 197 9.84 -2.55 -1.23
N ASN A 198 10.04 -1.46 -0.48
CA ASN A 198 10.40 -1.51 0.93
C ASN A 198 9.26 -2.04 1.82
N ILE A 199 8.04 -2.15 1.28
CA ILE A 199 6.84 -2.64 1.96
C ILE A 199 6.16 -3.68 1.09
N VAL A 200 5.90 -4.86 1.65
CA VAL A 200 5.20 -5.96 0.98
C VAL A 200 4.15 -6.59 1.89
N PHE A 201 3.25 -7.37 1.30
CA PHE A 201 2.16 -8.09 1.99
C PHE A 201 1.41 -7.24 3.04
N PRO A 202 0.66 -6.20 2.61
CA PRO A 202 0.03 -5.27 3.52
C PRO A 202 -0.95 -5.94 4.50
N PHE A 203 -0.98 -5.45 5.73
CA PHE A 203 -1.98 -5.82 6.74
C PHE A 203 -2.94 -4.68 7.08
N ALA A 204 -2.59 -3.43 6.73
CA ALA A 204 -3.49 -2.30 6.88
C ALA A 204 -3.31 -1.24 5.81
N VAL A 205 -4.31 -0.35 5.70
CA VAL A 205 -4.30 0.83 4.83
C VAL A 205 -4.95 2.02 5.54
N TYR A 206 -4.50 3.24 5.23
CA TYR A 206 -5.07 4.48 5.74
C TYR A 206 -5.36 5.45 4.60
N GLU A 207 -6.50 6.10 4.69
CA GLU A 207 -6.91 7.21 3.81
C GLU A 207 -7.41 8.38 4.67
N ALA A 208 -6.85 9.56 4.44
CA ALA A 208 -7.21 10.78 5.12
C ALA A 208 -7.99 11.70 4.18
N LYS A 209 -8.94 12.45 4.70
CA LYS A 209 -9.54 13.58 4.00
C LYS A 209 -9.60 14.81 4.89
N LYS A 210 -9.63 15.99 4.29
CA LYS A 210 -9.84 17.23 5.07
C LYS A 210 -11.29 17.37 5.55
N ARG A 211 -12.27 16.98 4.75
CA ARG A 211 -13.70 17.32 4.97
C ARG A 211 -14.59 16.07 4.99
N GLU A 212 -15.69 16.18 5.73
CA GLU A 212 -16.72 15.14 5.81
C GLU A 212 -17.38 14.86 4.46
N ALA A 213 -17.56 15.89 3.61
CA ALA A 213 -18.11 15.72 2.26
C ALA A 213 -17.31 14.72 1.40
N ASP A 214 -16.01 14.58 1.69
CA ASP A 214 -15.10 13.67 0.99
C ASP A 214 -15.00 12.29 1.67
N TYR A 215 -15.68 12.07 2.79
CA TYR A 215 -15.65 10.80 3.52
C TYR A 215 -16.07 9.62 2.64
N ARG A 216 -17.08 9.81 1.78
CA ARG A 216 -17.50 8.77 0.83
C ARG A 216 -16.37 8.40 -0.14
N ASN A 217 -15.59 9.38 -0.59
CA ASN A 217 -14.44 9.14 -1.47
C ASN A 217 -13.34 8.37 -0.72
N ALA A 218 -13.04 8.75 0.52
CA ALA A 218 -12.09 8.02 1.35
C ALA A 218 -12.51 6.55 1.56
N LYS A 219 -13.80 6.35 1.84
CA LYS A 219 -14.41 5.03 2.01
C LYS A 219 -14.33 4.18 0.74
N GLN A 220 -14.59 4.76 -0.43
CA GLN A 220 -14.42 4.04 -1.70
C GLN A 220 -12.96 3.67 -1.98
N GLN A 221 -12.02 4.53 -1.58
CA GLN A 221 -10.59 4.26 -1.75
C GLN A 221 -10.11 3.13 -0.83
N ILE A 222 -10.52 3.09 0.45
CA ILE A 222 -10.16 1.97 1.33
C ILE A 222 -10.84 0.67 0.90
N GLN A 223 -12.09 0.70 0.42
CA GLN A 223 -12.78 -0.48 -0.09
C GLN A 223 -11.99 -1.12 -1.23
N HIS A 224 -11.56 -0.29 -2.17
CA HIS A 224 -10.76 -0.73 -3.30
C HIS A 224 -9.39 -1.27 -2.87
N ALA A 225 -8.70 -0.58 -1.95
CA ALA A 225 -7.43 -1.04 -1.41
C ALA A 225 -7.57 -2.38 -0.68
N CYS A 226 -8.59 -2.54 0.17
CA CYS A 226 -8.90 -3.80 0.85
C CYS A 226 -9.13 -4.94 -0.14
N GLN A 227 -9.89 -4.72 -1.21
CA GLN A 227 -10.11 -5.75 -2.23
C GLN A 227 -8.80 -6.17 -2.91
N ILE A 228 -7.92 -5.23 -3.26
CA ILE A 228 -6.62 -5.52 -3.87
C ILE A 228 -5.74 -6.29 -2.90
N TYR A 229 -5.48 -5.71 -1.73
CA TYR A 229 -4.52 -6.26 -0.80
C TYR A 229 -4.97 -7.60 -0.21
N LEU A 230 -6.27 -7.80 0.08
CA LEU A 230 -6.78 -9.12 0.45
C LEU A 230 -6.66 -10.13 -0.68
N SER A 231 -6.83 -9.71 -1.94
CA SER A 231 -6.65 -10.61 -3.08
C SER A 231 -5.21 -11.09 -3.19
N MET A 232 -4.26 -10.24 -2.79
CA MET A 232 -2.84 -10.59 -2.75
C MET A 232 -2.50 -11.57 -1.63
N LEU A 233 -3.09 -11.36 -0.44
CA LEU A 233 -2.94 -12.33 0.66
C LEU A 233 -3.61 -13.67 0.34
N ASP A 234 -4.76 -13.65 -0.33
CA ASP A 234 -5.43 -14.86 -0.84
C ASP A 234 -4.58 -15.58 -1.89
N ASP A 235 -3.87 -14.86 -2.74
CA ASP A 235 -2.93 -15.43 -3.72
C ASP A 235 -1.71 -16.06 -3.05
N LEU A 236 -1.12 -15.36 -2.07
CA LEU A 236 -0.04 -15.88 -1.24
C LEU A 236 -0.44 -17.18 -0.55
N ALA A 237 -1.67 -17.25 -0.05
CA ALA A 237 -2.19 -18.39 0.70
C ALA A 237 -2.38 -19.69 -0.12
N ARG A 238 -2.28 -19.60 -1.45
CA ARG A 238 -2.48 -20.71 -2.38
C ARG A 238 -1.20 -21.48 -2.64
N ARG A 239 -1.36 -22.74 -3.06
CA ARG A 239 -0.21 -23.55 -3.44
C ARG A 239 0.33 -23.07 -4.79
N PRO A 240 1.65 -22.93 -4.93
CA PRO A 240 2.27 -22.51 -6.19
C PRO A 240 2.11 -23.55 -7.32
N ASP A 241 2.07 -24.84 -6.98
CA ASP A 241 1.89 -25.94 -7.93
C ASP A 241 0.42 -26.13 -8.38
N ASN A 242 -0.52 -25.65 -7.57
CA ASN A 242 -1.94 -25.70 -7.86
C ASN A 242 -2.67 -24.55 -7.16
N VAL A 243 -2.75 -23.41 -7.86
CA VAL A 243 -3.39 -22.20 -7.35
C VAL A 243 -4.90 -22.35 -7.09
N ALA A 244 -5.53 -23.47 -7.47
CA ALA A 244 -6.91 -23.76 -7.12
C ALA A 244 -7.07 -24.28 -5.68
N LYS A 245 -5.97 -24.56 -4.96
CA LYS A 245 -5.96 -25.07 -3.59
C LYS A 245 -5.18 -24.15 -2.66
N TYR A 246 -5.64 -24.07 -1.42
CA TYR A 246 -4.90 -23.44 -0.33
C TYR A 246 -3.75 -24.33 0.16
N GLN A 247 -2.73 -23.70 0.76
CA GLN A 247 -1.56 -24.41 1.31
C GLN A 247 -1.92 -25.18 2.60
N SER A 248 -2.84 -24.66 3.41
CA SER A 248 -3.27 -25.25 4.69
C SER A 248 -4.73 -24.94 5.00
N ALA A 249 -5.29 -25.58 6.03
CA ALA A 249 -6.64 -25.29 6.52
C ALA A 249 -6.83 -23.85 7.02
N ASN A 250 -5.75 -23.21 7.49
CA ASN A 250 -5.79 -21.86 8.04
C ASN A 250 -5.54 -20.77 6.98
N SER A 251 -5.18 -21.15 5.75
CA SER A 251 -4.87 -20.24 4.64
C SER A 251 -6.04 -19.36 4.20
N SER A 252 -7.29 -19.76 4.46
CA SER A 252 -8.46 -18.95 4.11
C SER A 252 -8.69 -17.76 5.04
N HIS A 253 -8.02 -17.71 6.21
CA HIS A 253 -8.23 -16.66 7.20
C HIS A 253 -7.31 -15.46 6.93
N CYS A 254 -7.50 -14.82 5.77
CA CYS A 254 -6.87 -13.55 5.43
C CYS A 254 -7.71 -12.40 5.96
N GLN A 255 -7.07 -11.45 6.64
CA GLN A 255 -7.71 -10.22 7.11
C GLN A 255 -6.82 -9.01 6.87
N MET A 256 -7.46 -7.85 6.84
CA MET A 256 -6.81 -6.55 6.75
C MET A 256 -7.56 -5.50 7.55
N PHE A 257 -6.86 -4.46 7.97
CA PHE A 257 -7.45 -3.31 8.62
C PHE A 257 -7.48 -2.11 7.68
N ALA A 258 -8.51 -1.29 7.79
CA ALA A 258 -8.55 -0.02 7.09
C ALA A 258 -8.92 1.11 8.04
N PHE A 259 -8.18 2.19 7.93
CA PHE A 259 -8.37 3.41 8.70
C PHE A 259 -8.86 4.50 7.75
N VAL A 260 -9.91 5.20 8.13
CA VAL A 260 -10.37 6.40 7.44
C VAL A 260 -10.42 7.53 8.44
N SER A 261 -9.91 8.70 8.07
CA SER A 261 -10.13 9.91 8.83
C SER A 261 -10.68 11.03 7.95
N TYR A 262 -11.50 11.90 8.56
CA TYR A 262 -11.79 13.22 8.02
C TYR A 262 -11.66 14.27 9.13
N GLY A 263 -10.61 15.07 9.04
CA GLY A 263 -10.17 15.90 10.17
C GLY A 263 -9.91 15.03 11.41
N SER A 264 -10.66 15.26 12.49
CA SER A 264 -10.53 14.52 13.75
C SER A 264 -11.43 13.30 13.88
N GLN A 265 -12.33 13.08 12.92
CA GLN A 265 -13.23 11.93 12.94
C GLN A 265 -12.52 10.74 12.34
N TRP A 266 -12.62 9.60 13.01
CA TRP A 266 -11.95 8.37 12.60
C TRP A 266 -12.95 7.23 12.51
N ALA A 267 -12.72 6.34 11.54
CA ALA A 267 -13.40 5.06 11.41
C ALA A 267 -12.36 3.96 11.16
N ILE A 268 -12.54 2.82 11.82
CA ILE A 268 -11.69 1.64 11.69
C ILE A 268 -12.56 0.51 11.17
N TYR A 269 -12.09 -0.13 10.10
CA TYR A 269 -12.74 -1.27 9.48
C TYR A 269 -11.83 -2.49 9.53
N VAL A 270 -12.45 -3.67 9.50
CA VAL A 270 -11.77 -4.92 9.21
C VAL A 270 -12.32 -5.50 7.92
N ALA A 271 -11.43 -5.89 7.04
CA ALA A 271 -11.72 -6.54 5.79
C ALA A 271 -11.30 -8.01 5.86
N TRP A 272 -12.13 -8.90 5.34
CA TRP A 272 -11.87 -10.34 5.32
C TRP A 272 -12.56 -11.00 4.12
N SER A 273 -11.99 -12.10 3.63
CA SER A 273 -12.51 -12.80 2.46
C SER A 273 -13.43 -13.96 2.85
N SER A 274 -14.47 -14.17 2.04
CA SER A 274 -15.25 -15.41 2.07
C SER A 274 -15.54 -15.84 0.64
N SER A 275 -14.88 -16.90 0.17
CA SER A 275 -14.96 -17.36 -1.22
C SER A 275 -14.69 -16.23 -2.23
N LYS A 276 -15.71 -15.74 -2.96
CA LYS A 276 -15.60 -14.66 -3.95
C LYS A 276 -15.93 -13.26 -3.42
N THR A 277 -16.17 -13.12 -2.12
CA THR A 277 -16.60 -11.86 -1.51
C THR A 277 -15.52 -11.28 -0.61
N CYS A 278 -15.19 -10.00 -0.84
CA CYS A 278 -14.51 -9.16 0.13
C CYS A 278 -15.56 -8.56 1.07
N ASN A 279 -15.51 -8.89 2.35
CA ASN A 279 -16.38 -8.31 3.37
C ASN A 279 -15.59 -7.23 4.09
N ILE A 280 -16.19 -6.05 4.31
CA ILE A 280 -15.60 -4.93 5.04
C ILE A 280 -16.61 -4.53 6.11
N GLU A 281 -16.20 -4.58 7.37
CA GLU A 281 -17.09 -4.37 8.51
C GLU A 281 -16.50 -3.30 9.44
N LEU A 282 -17.34 -2.35 9.87
CA LEU A 282 -16.95 -1.31 10.81
C LEU A 282 -16.68 -1.91 12.20
N LEU A 283 -15.49 -1.62 12.73
CA LEU A 283 -15.08 -1.99 14.09
C LEU A 283 -15.35 -0.87 15.09
N TRP A 284 -15.01 0.36 14.73
CA TRP A 284 -15.03 1.50 15.64
C TRP A 284 -15.10 2.82 14.88
N THR A 285 -15.72 3.82 15.50
CA THR A 285 -15.73 5.22 15.04
C THR A 285 -15.62 6.16 16.23
N GLY A 286 -15.03 7.34 16.05
CA GLY A 286 -14.98 8.35 17.10
C GLY A 286 -14.19 9.62 16.75
N ASP A 287 -14.49 10.68 17.50
CA ASP A 287 -13.81 11.98 17.40
C ASP A 287 -12.62 12.06 18.36
N VAL A 288 -11.41 12.00 17.83
CA VAL A 288 -10.16 12.00 18.62
C VAL A 288 -9.77 13.39 19.15
N ALA A 289 -10.60 14.41 18.92
CA ALA A 289 -10.54 15.66 19.68
C ALA A 289 -10.96 15.47 21.16
N SER A 290 -11.56 14.33 21.50
CA SER A 290 -11.80 13.91 22.89
C SER A 290 -10.72 12.93 23.35
N PHE A 291 -10.27 13.07 24.59
CA PHE A 291 -9.24 12.20 25.17
C PHE A 291 -9.67 10.73 25.16
N THR A 292 -10.92 10.43 25.52
CA THR A 292 -11.45 9.07 25.55
C THR A 292 -11.38 8.39 24.18
N ASN A 293 -11.80 9.06 23.10
CA ASN A 293 -11.72 8.48 21.76
C ASN A 293 -10.30 8.41 21.24
N ALA A 294 -9.44 9.38 21.57
CA ALA A 294 -8.01 9.31 21.26
C ALA A 294 -7.37 8.07 21.90
N LEU A 295 -7.64 7.85 23.20
CA LEU A 295 -7.19 6.65 23.92
C LEU A 295 -7.76 5.37 23.30
N ASN A 296 -9.04 5.38 22.92
CA ASN A 296 -9.67 4.22 22.29
C ASN A 296 -9.04 3.85 20.95
N LEU A 297 -8.82 4.85 20.08
CA LEU A 297 -8.13 4.67 18.80
C LEU A 297 -6.75 4.06 19.02
N LEU A 298 -5.95 4.62 19.93
CA LEU A 298 -4.60 4.13 20.20
C LEU A 298 -4.60 2.70 20.76
N CYS A 299 -5.53 2.36 21.65
CA CYS A 299 -5.67 0.99 22.15
C CYS A 299 -5.96 0.00 21.01
N ILE A 300 -6.78 0.37 20.03
CA ILE A 300 -7.09 -0.49 18.88
C ILE A 300 -5.88 -0.60 17.95
N VAL A 301 -5.21 0.51 17.67
CA VAL A 301 -4.02 0.54 16.79
C VAL A 301 -2.86 -0.27 17.39
N ASP A 302 -2.60 -0.15 18.69
CA ASP A 302 -1.57 -0.92 19.37
C ASP A 302 -1.87 -2.43 19.30
N GLN A 303 -3.14 -2.84 19.44
CA GLN A 303 -3.53 -4.25 19.26
C GLN A 303 -3.37 -4.72 17.80
N ILE A 304 -3.64 -3.87 16.81
CA ILE A 304 -3.42 -4.17 15.39
C ILE A 304 -1.93 -4.30 15.07
N HIS A 305 -1.09 -3.46 15.68
CA HIS A 305 0.37 -3.56 15.60
C HIS A 305 0.85 -4.90 16.17
N ASP A 306 0.39 -5.25 17.37
CA ASP A 306 0.66 -6.55 18.00
C ASP A 306 0.22 -7.72 17.11
N TYR A 307 -0.96 -7.61 16.48
CA TYR A 307 -1.44 -8.59 15.53
C TYR A 307 -0.50 -8.76 14.34
N ALA A 308 -0.03 -7.65 13.78
CA ALA A 308 0.84 -7.66 12.61
C ALA A 308 2.14 -8.40 12.90
N ALA A 309 2.75 -8.16 14.06
CA ALA A 309 3.97 -8.83 14.49
C ALA A 309 3.74 -10.32 14.84
N LYS A 310 2.71 -10.62 15.63
CA LYS A 310 2.49 -11.97 16.22
C LYS A 310 1.81 -12.96 15.28
N TYR A 311 0.96 -12.49 14.37
CA TYR A 311 0.12 -13.36 13.55
C TYR A 311 0.28 -13.12 12.05
N HIS A 312 0.27 -11.86 11.58
CA HIS A 312 0.36 -11.57 10.16
C HIS A 312 1.74 -11.89 9.58
N ARG A 313 2.82 -11.45 10.25
CA ARG A 313 4.19 -11.71 9.79
C ARG A 313 4.48 -13.21 9.70
N PRO A 314 4.28 -14.04 10.74
CA PRO A 314 4.45 -15.49 10.61
C PRO A 314 3.58 -16.09 9.51
N TYR A 315 2.30 -15.69 9.43
CA TYR A 315 1.41 -16.14 8.38
C TYR A 315 1.98 -15.89 6.98
N VAL A 316 2.46 -14.69 6.70
CA VAL A 316 3.03 -14.35 5.40
C VAL A 316 4.27 -15.17 5.12
N LEU A 317 5.18 -15.27 6.09
CA LEU A 317 6.46 -15.97 5.95
C LEU A 317 6.27 -17.47 5.69
N ASP A 318 5.34 -18.10 6.42
CA ASP A 318 5.01 -19.51 6.24
C ASP A 318 4.48 -19.77 4.83
N HIS A 319 3.59 -18.90 4.33
CA HIS A 319 3.00 -19.07 3.00
C HIS A 319 3.94 -18.64 1.86
N LEU A 320 4.88 -17.74 2.12
CA LEU A 320 5.87 -17.29 1.14
C LEU A 320 6.93 -18.36 0.89
N THR A 321 7.21 -19.21 1.88
CA THR A 321 8.24 -20.25 1.79
C THR A 321 8.02 -21.21 0.61
N PRO A 322 6.82 -21.81 0.40
CA PRO A 322 6.56 -22.65 -0.78
C PRO A 322 6.68 -21.91 -2.11
N TRP A 323 6.27 -20.63 -2.16
CA TRP A 323 6.36 -19.83 -3.37
C TRP A 323 7.82 -19.53 -3.75
N LEU A 324 8.66 -19.23 -2.77
CA LEU A 324 10.10 -19.05 -2.98
C LEU A 324 10.74 -20.34 -3.47
N ALA A 325 10.47 -21.47 -2.82
CA ALA A 325 10.98 -22.78 -3.23
C ALA A 325 10.53 -23.15 -4.65
N TRP A 326 9.28 -22.87 -5.00
CA TRP A 326 8.77 -23.06 -6.35
C TRP A 326 9.49 -22.18 -7.38
N SER A 327 9.68 -20.89 -7.07
CA SER A 327 10.40 -19.95 -7.94
C SER A 327 11.85 -20.37 -8.14
N ASP A 328 12.52 -20.84 -7.09
CA ASP A 328 13.91 -21.28 -7.14
C ASP A 328 14.06 -22.54 -8.00
N LYS A 329 13.12 -23.50 -7.88
CA LYS A 329 13.10 -24.72 -8.70
C LYS A 329 12.89 -24.45 -10.19
N HIS A 330 12.08 -23.46 -10.55
CA HIS A 330 11.74 -23.13 -11.94
C HIS A 330 12.47 -21.87 -12.45
N ARG A 331 13.62 -21.54 -11.86
CA ARG A 331 14.40 -20.35 -12.23
C ARG A 331 15.01 -20.49 -13.64
N ASP A 332 15.45 -21.70 -13.97
CA ASP A 332 16.18 -22.00 -15.21
C ASP A 332 15.31 -22.65 -16.29
N ASP A 333 14.03 -22.92 -15.99
CA ASP A 333 13.03 -23.39 -16.96
C ASP A 333 12.65 -22.24 -17.91
N LEU A 334 13.54 -21.99 -18.87
CA LEU A 334 13.35 -21.06 -19.98
C LEU A 334 12.45 -21.63 -21.07
N THR A 335 11.89 -22.84 -20.90
CA THR A 335 10.90 -23.36 -21.84
C THR A 335 9.81 -22.32 -21.99
N PRO A 336 9.67 -21.70 -23.18
CA PRO A 336 8.51 -20.89 -23.46
C PRO A 336 7.30 -21.76 -23.12
N LEU A 337 6.29 -21.17 -22.49
CA LEU A 337 4.99 -21.80 -22.35
C LEU A 337 4.40 -22.04 -23.75
N GLU A 338 4.91 -23.04 -24.48
CA GLU A 338 4.42 -23.48 -25.77
C GLU A 338 2.97 -23.94 -25.55
N GLY A 339 2.04 -23.22 -26.19
CA GLY A 339 0.61 -23.49 -26.08
C GLY A 339 -0.17 -22.54 -25.16
N VAL A 340 0.45 -21.50 -24.57
CA VAL A 340 -0.33 -20.43 -23.93
C VAL A 340 -1.12 -19.67 -25.00
N LYS A 341 -2.41 -20.00 -25.08
CA LYS A 341 -3.41 -19.24 -25.83
C LYS A 341 -3.23 -17.74 -25.56
N LEU A 342 -3.36 -16.90 -26.59
CA LEU A 342 -3.23 -15.42 -26.57
C LEU A 342 -3.95 -14.70 -25.40
N ASN A 343 -4.87 -15.38 -24.71
CA ASN A 343 -5.66 -14.89 -23.59
C ASN A 343 -4.97 -14.98 -22.21
N HIS A 344 -3.82 -15.65 -22.07
CA HIS A 344 -3.04 -15.70 -20.81
C HIS A 344 -1.78 -14.83 -20.89
N ARG A 345 -1.97 -13.51 -20.91
CA ARG A 345 -0.87 -12.55 -20.86
C ARG A 345 -0.36 -12.41 -19.42
N SER A 346 0.96 -12.45 -19.23
CA SER A 346 1.59 -12.12 -17.94
C SER A 346 1.43 -10.62 -17.65
N TRP A 347 1.57 -10.22 -16.38
CA TRP A 347 1.53 -8.79 -16.00
C TRP A 347 2.52 -7.93 -16.80
N ARG A 348 3.71 -8.48 -17.10
CA ARG A 348 4.74 -7.82 -17.91
C ARG A 348 4.25 -7.48 -19.32
N CYS A 349 3.46 -8.36 -19.93
CA CYS A 349 2.85 -8.10 -21.24
C CYS A 349 1.90 -6.90 -21.16
N PHE A 350 1.03 -6.86 -20.13
CA PHE A 350 0.13 -5.72 -19.92
C PHE A 350 0.88 -4.40 -19.70
N GLU A 351 1.97 -4.40 -18.94
CA GLU A 351 2.78 -3.19 -18.75
C GLU A 351 3.47 -2.72 -20.03
N SER A 352 4.03 -3.64 -20.82
CA SER A 352 4.66 -3.32 -22.10
C SER A 352 3.66 -2.70 -23.08
N ASP A 353 2.49 -3.34 -23.24
CA ASP A 353 1.41 -2.85 -24.09
C ASP A 353 0.96 -1.44 -23.66
N MET A 354 0.81 -1.21 -22.35
CA MET A 354 0.38 0.08 -21.81
C MET A 354 1.45 1.16 -21.94
N SER A 355 2.73 0.81 -21.79
CA SER A 355 3.85 1.72 -22.04
C SER A 355 3.83 2.20 -23.49
N LEU A 356 3.58 1.30 -24.44
CA LEU A 356 3.44 1.63 -25.85
C LEU A 356 2.22 2.52 -26.11
N VAL A 357 1.06 2.20 -25.52
CA VAL A 357 -0.15 3.04 -25.63
C VAL A 357 0.10 4.45 -25.07
N ARG A 358 0.77 4.59 -23.92
CA ARG A 358 1.11 5.90 -23.33
C ARG A 358 2.04 6.71 -24.22
N LYS A 359 3.07 6.07 -24.78
CA LYS A 359 3.99 6.71 -25.75
C LYS A 359 3.22 7.23 -26.97
N ASN A 360 2.34 6.41 -27.54
CA ASN A 360 1.52 6.79 -28.69
C ASN A 360 0.57 7.95 -28.36
N LYS A 361 -0.12 7.92 -27.21
CA LYS A 361 -0.98 9.05 -26.78
C LYS A 361 -0.18 10.34 -26.56
N LEU A 362 0.99 10.26 -25.94
CA LEU A 362 1.87 11.41 -25.74
C LEU A 362 2.34 11.99 -27.08
N GLN A 363 2.69 11.13 -28.03
CA GLN A 363 3.06 11.53 -29.38
C GLN A 363 1.89 12.22 -30.10
N GLN A 364 0.70 11.62 -30.08
CA GLN A 364 -0.50 12.23 -30.65
C GLN A 364 -0.83 13.61 -30.03
N ALA A 365 -0.70 13.75 -28.71
CA ALA A 365 -0.91 15.03 -28.03
C ALA A 365 0.12 16.09 -28.46
N ARG A 366 1.40 15.69 -28.65
CA ARG A 366 2.45 16.58 -29.17
C ARG A 366 2.15 17.01 -30.60
N GLU A 367 1.73 16.08 -31.46
CA GLU A 367 1.34 16.36 -32.84
C GLU A 367 0.12 17.29 -32.93
N GLN A 368 -0.90 17.07 -32.10
CA GLN A 368 -2.07 17.96 -32.00
C GLN A 368 -1.68 19.36 -31.52
N LYS A 369 -0.80 19.46 -30.52
CA LYS A 369 -0.29 20.75 -30.04
C LYS A 369 0.49 21.49 -31.12
N LEU A 370 1.31 20.78 -31.91
CA LEU A 370 2.04 21.35 -33.06
C LEU A 370 1.07 21.84 -34.15
N LYS A 371 0.03 21.06 -34.47
CA LYS A 371 -1.01 21.45 -35.44
C LYS A 371 -1.78 22.70 -34.97
N LEU A 372 -2.14 22.79 -33.69
CA LEU A 372 -2.79 23.96 -33.11
C LEU A 372 -1.88 25.21 -33.15
N HIS A 373 -0.59 25.06 -32.88
CA HIS A 373 0.37 26.17 -33.03
C HIS A 373 0.54 26.62 -34.48
N ALA A 374 0.57 25.69 -35.44
CA ALA A 374 0.64 26.01 -36.86
C ALA A 374 -0.62 26.75 -37.35
N LEU A 375 -1.81 26.34 -36.89
CA LEU A 375 -3.07 26.99 -37.20
C LEU A 375 -3.20 28.38 -36.55
N ALA A 376 -2.76 28.53 -35.29
CA ALA A 376 -2.75 29.83 -34.60
C ALA A 376 -1.73 30.82 -35.23
N GLY A 377 -0.61 30.31 -35.74
CA GLY A 377 0.37 31.10 -36.49
C GLY A 377 -0.10 31.53 -37.89
N ALA A 378 -0.97 30.74 -38.52
CA ALA A 378 -1.55 31.06 -39.83
C ALA A 378 -2.69 32.10 -39.77
N SER A 379 -3.40 32.20 -38.64
CA SER A 379 -4.48 33.19 -38.42
C SER A 379 -4.01 34.58 -37.97
N GLY A 380 -2.70 34.76 -37.74
CA GLY A 380 -2.10 36.00 -37.23
C GLY A 380 -1.44 36.90 -38.28
N SER A 381 -1.84 36.83 -39.55
CA SER A 381 -1.31 37.70 -40.61
C SER A 381 -2.41 38.54 -41.25
N LYS A 382 -2.89 39.55 -40.51
CA LYS A 382 -3.42 40.83 -41.02
C LYS A 382 -3.94 41.70 -39.87
N LYS A 383 -3.03 42.44 -39.23
CA LYS A 383 -3.22 43.86 -38.86
C LYS A 383 -1.93 44.37 -38.23
N SER A 384 -1.11 44.98 -39.07
CA SER A 384 -0.12 45.98 -38.67
C SER A 384 -0.84 47.16 -38.01
N ARG A 385 -0.54 47.44 -36.74
CA ARG A 385 -0.43 48.82 -36.24
C ARG A 385 0.37 48.84 -34.94
N GLU A 386 1.38 49.70 -34.96
CA GLU A 386 2.43 49.89 -33.98
C GLU A 386 1.89 50.10 -32.56
N ARG A 387 2.48 49.38 -31.60
CA ARG A 387 2.75 49.90 -30.26
C ARG A 387 4.06 49.30 -29.76
N LYS A 388 5.06 50.17 -29.58
CA LYS A 388 6.31 49.88 -28.88
C LYS A 388 5.97 49.37 -27.47
N VAL A 389 6.35 48.13 -27.18
CA VAL A 389 6.54 47.63 -25.80
C VAL A 389 7.86 46.89 -25.78
N THR A 390 8.77 47.41 -24.97
CA THR A 390 10.11 46.91 -24.68
C THR A 390 10.05 45.49 -24.12
N PRO A 391 10.89 44.53 -24.56
CA PRO A 391 10.93 43.21 -23.97
C PRO A 391 11.74 43.24 -22.67
N ASP A 392 11.07 42.93 -21.56
CA ASP A 392 11.68 42.68 -20.26
C ASP A 392 12.64 41.49 -20.36
N THR A 393 13.93 41.81 -20.39
CA THR A 393 15.07 40.88 -20.54
C THR A 393 15.44 40.21 -19.21
N SER A 394 14.70 40.47 -18.13
CA SER A 394 15.06 40.02 -16.78
C SER A 394 14.77 38.53 -16.50
N LEU A 395 13.80 37.92 -17.16
CA LEU A 395 13.39 36.53 -16.90
C LEU A 395 14.27 35.48 -17.58
N LYS A 396 14.77 35.74 -18.80
CA LYS A 396 15.69 34.80 -19.49
C LYS A 396 17.07 34.75 -18.84
N ASN A 397 17.58 35.88 -18.35
CA ASN A 397 18.86 35.94 -17.65
C ASN A 397 18.81 35.30 -16.25
N ARG A 398 17.63 35.23 -15.62
CA ARG A 398 17.43 34.58 -14.31
C ARG A 398 17.45 33.06 -14.38
N VAL A 399 17.02 32.47 -15.50
CA VAL A 399 17.04 31.02 -15.72
C VAL A 399 18.45 30.54 -16.06
N ILE A 400 19.19 31.28 -16.90
CA ILE A 400 20.56 30.93 -17.29
C ILE A 400 21.52 31.01 -16.10
N LYS A 401 21.40 32.04 -15.25
CA LYS A 401 22.21 32.14 -14.00
C LYS A 401 21.88 31.07 -12.95
N LYS A 402 20.69 30.46 -12.99
CA LYS A 402 20.29 29.41 -12.04
C LYS A 402 20.83 28.04 -12.44
N VAL A 403 20.99 27.80 -13.74
CA VAL A 403 21.60 26.56 -14.28
C VAL A 403 23.12 26.59 -14.07
N GLN A 404 23.80 27.71 -14.36
CA GLN A 404 25.25 27.82 -14.13
C GLN A 404 25.66 27.65 -12.66
N ARG A 405 24.86 28.17 -11.71
CA ARG A 405 25.13 27.96 -10.26
C ARG A 405 24.90 26.52 -9.78
N GLN A 406 24.04 25.75 -10.46
CA GLN A 406 23.84 24.35 -10.11
C GLN A 406 24.96 23.46 -10.64
N ASP A 407 25.53 23.80 -11.80
CA ASP A 407 26.66 23.05 -12.35
C ASP A 407 27.96 23.35 -11.58
N GLU A 408 28.18 24.60 -11.12
CA GLU A 408 29.33 24.96 -10.27
C GLU A 408 29.27 24.33 -8.85
N GLN A 409 28.07 24.26 -8.23
CA GLN A 409 27.92 23.58 -6.93
C GLN A 409 28.14 22.07 -7.04
N LYS A 410 27.82 21.47 -8.20
CA LYS A 410 27.99 20.05 -8.42
C LYS A 410 29.45 19.66 -8.66
N SER A 411 30.23 20.53 -9.32
CA SER A 411 31.68 20.34 -9.43
C SER A 411 32.42 20.54 -8.09
N GLU A 412 31.98 21.48 -7.24
CA GLU A 412 32.59 21.67 -5.91
C GLU A 412 32.24 20.56 -4.89
N GLU A 413 31.11 19.87 -5.07
CA GLU A 413 30.76 18.69 -4.27
C GLU A 413 31.48 17.42 -4.74
N GLU A 414 31.78 17.29 -6.03
CA GLU A 414 32.59 16.19 -6.58
C GLU A 414 34.08 16.32 -6.20
N GLU A 415 34.63 17.54 -6.14
CA GLU A 415 36.03 17.80 -5.74
C GLU A 415 36.28 17.69 -4.22
N LYS A 416 35.21 17.67 -3.40
CA LYS A 416 35.29 17.40 -1.95
C LYS A 416 35.03 15.95 -1.57
N ALA A 417 34.69 15.10 -2.55
CA ALA A 417 34.41 13.68 -2.37
C ALA A 417 35.55 12.77 -2.86
N GLU A 418 36.58 13.34 -3.50
CA GLU A 418 37.94 12.77 -3.62
C GLU A 418 38.84 13.29 -2.50
#